data_AF-A0A8B4Q4K2-F1
#
_entry.id   AF-A0A8B4Q4K2-F1
#
_cell.length_a   1.000
_cell.length_b   1.000
_cell.length_c   1.000
_cell.angle_alpha   90.00
_cell.angle_beta   90.00
_cell.angle_gamma   90.00
#
_symmetry.space_group_name_H-M   'P 1'
#
loop_
_entity.id
_entity.type
_entity.pdbx_description
1 polymer ?
#
loop_
_entity_poly.entity_id
_entity_poly.type
_entity_poly.pdbx_seq_one_letter_code
_entity_poly.pdbx_strand_id
1 'polypeptide(L)'
;MNKFAKWTISGAMALSLVAPITFQPSTTASAFVWKDTGEAAPKGKFATVYSSTSMKKKLGTIKLGTSFMTTYVGKKWTKLKYKGQTGYILSKELTYYAERANPYDSAVTISKRLTKKINALKAAEAEGDIQKIVEELYPTLEKSVKDMKEELSREGLTKSQIAKFKKESYNPAEKQANRMKKMVQAWDLYTKAAYNMIDFKYTEAREQVDLANKLVNESKKVNTYNKKFTAAVNKKMKDMERRFSYSTFDELAYDFSDPKMIQLTGKEKDVFNKKHSNGIKSTKYTSYTHIFNFNNGNYFNKEDDSKRFKKLTFTMTAGEYWKNKKQDVENLAEVFVNGTVNSKMYVLDSTKKSVKVTVDLTKIHTGRATVIYLIGSLDRDVIISDIRVYR
;
A
#
# COMPACT_ATOMS: atom_id res chain seq x y z
N MET A 1 -22.93 22.55 22.82
CA MET A 1 -22.24 21.43 23.51
C MET A 1 -22.03 20.30 22.50
N ASN A 2 -20.90 19.58 22.63
CA ASN A 2 -20.34 18.52 21.75
C ASN A 2 -19.71 19.02 20.43
N LYS A 3 -18.51 19.62 20.43
CA LYS A 3 -17.15 19.02 20.54
C LYS A 3 -16.86 17.89 19.54
N PHE A 4 -16.66 18.26 18.27
CA PHE A 4 -15.90 17.44 17.31
C PHE A 4 -14.40 17.67 17.54
N ALA A 5 -13.70 16.60 17.92
CA ALA A 5 -12.27 16.58 18.15
C ALA A 5 -11.50 16.70 16.82
N LYS A 6 -10.60 17.67 16.77
CA LYS A 6 -9.57 17.85 15.74
C LYS A 6 -8.54 16.74 15.88
N TRP A 7 -8.24 16.02 14.80
CA TRP A 7 -6.99 15.26 14.69
C TRP A 7 -5.93 16.17 14.11
N THR A 8 -5.05 16.67 14.98
CA THR A 8 -3.73 17.22 14.67
C THR A 8 -2.77 16.06 14.49
N ILE A 9 -2.25 15.88 13.28
CA ILE A 9 -1.05 15.07 13.03
C ILE A 9 0.14 15.99 13.30
N SER A 10 0.63 15.96 14.54
CA SER A 10 1.92 16.55 14.91
C SER A 10 2.88 15.39 15.12
N GLY A 11 3.94 15.37 14.33
CA GLY A 11 5.02 14.42 14.48
C GLY A 11 5.77 14.65 15.80
N ALA A 12 6.05 13.55 16.49
CA ALA A 12 7.17 13.41 17.39
C ALA A 12 7.88 12.11 16.99
N MET A 13 8.97 12.22 16.23
CA MET A 13 9.93 11.15 16.10
C MET A 13 10.65 11.03 17.45
N ALA A 14 10.19 10.13 18.31
CA ALA A 14 10.98 9.67 19.43
C ALA A 14 11.96 8.62 18.89
N LEU A 15 13.22 9.03 18.74
CA LEU A 15 14.38 8.12 18.66
C LEU A 15 14.48 7.37 19.99
N SER A 16 13.82 6.21 20.09
CA SER A 16 14.10 5.27 21.18
C SER A 16 15.34 4.46 20.80
N LEU A 17 16.41 4.67 21.55
CA LEU A 17 17.59 3.81 21.62
C LEU A 17 17.18 2.33 21.65
N VAL A 18 17.63 1.58 20.65
CA VAL A 18 17.45 0.13 20.59
C VAL A 18 18.34 -0.49 21.65
N ALA A 19 17.76 -0.90 22.78
CA ALA A 19 18.39 -1.87 23.66
C ALA A 19 18.55 -3.20 22.89
N PRO A 20 19.70 -3.89 22.97
CA PRO A 20 19.86 -5.19 22.32
C PRO A 20 18.82 -6.16 22.88
N ILE A 21 17.96 -6.67 22.00
CA ILE A 21 17.07 -7.79 22.31
C ILE A 21 17.98 -9.01 22.50
N THR A 22 18.40 -9.25 23.75
CA THR A 22 18.93 -10.55 24.13
C THR A 22 17.78 -11.53 24.03
N PHE A 23 17.87 -12.44 23.05
CA PHE A 23 16.97 -13.57 22.89
C PHE A 23 17.10 -14.44 24.15
N GLN A 24 16.25 -14.23 25.15
CA GLN A 24 16.05 -15.22 26.20
C GLN A 24 15.20 -16.34 25.60
N PRO A 25 15.72 -17.57 25.41
CA PRO A 25 14.85 -18.69 25.14
C PRO A 25 13.93 -18.84 26.35
N SER A 26 12.62 -18.63 26.16
CA SER A 26 11.63 -18.94 27.20
C SER A 26 11.67 -20.44 27.44
N THR A 27 12.38 -20.87 28.48
CA THR A 27 12.32 -22.22 29.04
C THR A 27 11.08 -22.35 29.93
N THR A 28 9.91 -21.97 29.42
CA THR A 28 8.66 -22.50 29.96
C THR A 28 8.40 -23.82 29.27
N ALA A 29 8.90 -24.89 29.90
CA ALA A 29 8.44 -26.24 29.66
C ALA A 29 6.90 -26.24 29.73
N SER A 30 6.25 -26.33 28.57
CA SER A 30 4.80 -26.42 28.51
C SER A 30 4.41 -27.73 29.16
N ALA A 31 3.79 -27.66 30.34
CA ALA A 31 3.24 -28.82 31.02
C ALA A 31 2.31 -29.57 30.03
N PHE A 32 2.67 -30.82 29.74
CA PHE A 32 1.93 -31.70 28.84
C PHE A 32 0.52 -31.93 29.38
N VAL A 33 -0.47 -31.29 28.76
CA VAL A 33 -1.90 -31.47 29.10
C VAL A 33 -2.35 -32.81 28.53
N TRP A 34 -2.79 -33.72 29.40
CA TRP A 34 -3.32 -35.04 29.03
C TRP A 34 -4.68 -34.86 28.34
N LYS A 35 -4.77 -35.17 27.03
CA LYS A 35 -6.02 -35.17 26.25
C LYS A 35 -6.18 -36.48 25.45
N ASP A 36 -7.43 -36.75 25.07
CA ASP A 36 -7.95 -38.09 24.75
C ASP A 36 -7.47 -38.72 23.42
N THR A 37 -6.75 -38.02 22.54
CA THR A 37 -6.22 -38.61 21.29
C THR A 37 -4.99 -37.85 20.79
N GLY A 38 -4.03 -38.54 20.18
CA GLY A 38 -2.83 -37.92 19.60
C GLY A 38 -1.95 -38.89 18.82
N GLU A 39 -1.03 -38.38 17.99
CA GLU A 39 -0.06 -39.19 17.27
C GLU A 39 1.11 -39.57 18.18
N ALA A 40 1.49 -40.84 18.16
CA ALA A 40 2.60 -41.36 18.94
C ALA A 40 3.50 -42.26 18.09
N ALA A 41 4.76 -42.37 18.51
CA ALA A 41 5.72 -43.32 17.94
C ALA A 41 6.53 -44.00 19.06
N PRO A 42 7.07 -45.21 18.83
CA PRO A 42 7.98 -45.86 19.76
C PRO A 42 9.23 -45.01 20.05
N LYS A 43 9.65 -44.95 21.32
CA LYS A 43 10.94 -44.40 21.76
C LYS A 43 12.10 -45.35 21.49
N GLY A 44 11.85 -46.65 21.69
CA GLY A 44 12.82 -47.71 21.46
C GLY A 44 12.69 -48.34 20.08
N LYS A 45 13.54 -49.36 19.79
CA LYS A 45 13.53 -50.12 18.52
C LYS A 45 12.13 -50.61 18.11
N PHE A 46 11.27 -50.89 19.09
CA PHE A 46 9.85 -51.17 18.92
C PHE A 46 9.08 -50.84 20.22
N ALA A 47 7.75 -50.72 20.10
CA ALA A 47 6.82 -50.74 21.23
C ALA A 47 5.90 -51.96 21.12
N THR A 48 5.53 -52.55 22.26
CA THR A 48 4.69 -53.76 22.28
C THR A 48 3.23 -53.40 22.49
N VAL A 49 2.35 -53.93 21.63
CA VAL A 49 0.90 -53.77 21.76
C VAL A 49 0.32 -54.96 22.51
N TYR A 50 -0.41 -54.71 23.59
CA TYR A 50 -1.11 -55.70 24.40
C TYR A 50 -2.62 -55.60 24.20
N SER A 51 -3.33 -56.71 24.41
CA SER A 51 -4.79 -56.76 24.36
C SER A 51 -5.47 -56.15 25.59
N SER A 52 -4.73 -56.02 26.69
CA SER A 52 -5.20 -55.42 27.94
C SER A 52 -4.03 -54.77 28.70
N THR A 53 -4.36 -53.98 29.73
CA THR A 53 -3.40 -53.35 30.66
C THR A 53 -2.73 -54.34 31.62
N SER A 54 -3.07 -55.64 31.58
CA SER A 54 -2.48 -56.69 32.41
C SER A 54 -1.32 -57.42 31.72
N MET A 55 -0.94 -57.03 30.49
CA MET A 55 0.15 -57.61 29.69
C MET A 55 0.08 -59.11 29.37
N LYS A 56 -1.02 -59.79 29.72
CA LYS A 56 -1.16 -61.26 29.58
C LYS A 56 -1.10 -61.76 28.13
N LYS A 57 -1.54 -60.94 27.17
CA LYS A 57 -1.58 -61.31 25.75
C LYS A 57 -1.08 -60.18 24.86
N LYS A 58 0.00 -60.46 24.13
CA LYS A 58 0.61 -59.61 23.11
C LYS A 58 -0.17 -59.69 21.80
N LEU A 59 -0.52 -58.54 21.23
CA LEU A 59 -1.17 -58.41 19.92
C LEU A 59 -0.16 -58.19 18.78
N GLY A 60 0.99 -57.58 19.07
CA GLY A 60 2.03 -57.32 18.08
C GLY A 60 3.06 -56.30 18.55
N THR A 61 3.86 -55.81 17.62
CA THR A 61 4.84 -54.74 17.85
C THR A 61 4.71 -53.65 16.79
N ILE A 62 5.09 -52.43 17.15
CA ILE A 62 5.23 -51.28 16.25
C ILE A 62 6.70 -50.90 16.24
N LYS A 63 7.33 -50.81 15.07
CA LYS A 63 8.77 -50.53 14.95
C LYS A 63 9.05 -49.03 15.08
N LEU A 64 10.26 -48.68 15.51
CA LEU A 64 10.75 -47.30 15.47
C LEU A 64 10.60 -46.73 14.04
N GLY A 65 10.19 -45.47 13.95
CA GLY A 65 9.90 -44.80 12.68
C GLY A 65 8.48 -45.03 12.14
N THR A 66 7.67 -45.87 12.79
CA THR A 66 6.24 -46.02 12.49
C THR A 66 5.42 -45.20 13.48
N SER A 67 4.71 -44.17 13.00
CA SER A 67 3.75 -43.42 13.82
C SER A 67 2.35 -44.04 13.77
N PHE A 68 1.55 -43.77 14.80
CA PHE A 68 0.18 -44.26 14.89
C PHE A 68 -0.69 -43.32 15.72
N MET A 69 -2.00 -43.37 15.47
CA MET A 69 -2.98 -42.59 16.22
C MET A 69 -3.42 -43.32 17.49
N THR A 70 -3.39 -42.59 18.60
CA THR A 70 -3.89 -43.04 19.89
C THR A 70 -5.36 -42.67 20.05
N THR A 71 -6.12 -43.54 20.71
CA THR A 71 -7.53 -43.32 21.04
C THR A 71 -7.74 -42.91 22.51
N TYR A 72 -6.67 -42.94 23.31
CA TYR A 72 -6.60 -42.41 24.68
C TYR A 72 -5.13 -42.39 25.14
N VAL A 73 -4.69 -41.28 25.76
CA VAL A 73 -3.35 -41.15 26.35
C VAL A 73 -3.46 -41.10 27.86
N GLY A 74 -3.25 -42.23 28.53
CA GLY A 74 -3.22 -42.32 29.99
C GLY A 74 -1.81 -42.16 30.57
N LYS A 75 -1.72 -42.01 31.90
CA LYS A 75 -0.42 -41.89 32.61
C LYS A 75 0.48 -43.12 32.46
N LYS A 76 -0.11 -44.32 32.52
CA LYS A 76 0.61 -45.61 32.42
C LYS A 76 0.39 -46.31 31.08
N TRP A 77 -0.79 -46.14 30.51
CA TRP A 77 -1.27 -46.86 29.34
C TRP A 77 -1.83 -45.93 28.29
N THR A 78 -1.43 -46.16 27.04
CA THR A 78 -1.95 -45.48 25.85
C THR A 78 -2.73 -46.48 25.01
N LYS A 79 -3.97 -46.13 24.68
CA LYS A 79 -4.92 -46.95 23.93
C LYS A 79 -4.80 -46.62 22.44
N LEU A 80 -4.98 -47.62 21.59
CA LEU A 80 -5.04 -47.47 20.14
C LEU A 80 -5.95 -48.53 19.52
N LYS A 81 -6.24 -48.39 18.22
CA LYS A 81 -6.76 -49.48 17.40
C LYS A 81 -5.60 -50.17 16.68
N TYR A 82 -5.44 -51.48 16.89
CA TYR A 82 -4.40 -52.29 16.28
C TYR A 82 -5.02 -53.53 15.65
N LYS A 83 -4.89 -53.67 14.32
CA LYS A 83 -5.50 -54.76 13.54
C LYS A 83 -7.00 -54.96 13.84
N GLY A 84 -7.76 -53.87 13.90
CA GLY A 84 -9.20 -53.86 14.18
C GLY A 84 -9.60 -54.01 15.66
N GLN A 85 -8.69 -54.42 16.53
CA GLN A 85 -8.95 -54.62 17.96
C GLN A 85 -8.44 -53.45 18.81
N THR A 86 -8.91 -53.37 20.04
CA THR A 86 -8.40 -52.41 21.03
C THR A 86 -7.04 -52.89 21.55
N GLY A 87 -6.00 -52.08 21.39
CA GLY A 87 -4.66 -52.34 21.90
C GLY A 87 -4.25 -51.34 22.98
N TYR A 88 -3.28 -51.74 23.79
CA TYR A 88 -2.66 -50.94 24.85
C TYR A 88 -1.13 -51.00 24.75
N ILE A 89 -0.48 -49.85 24.82
CA ILE A 89 0.99 -49.72 24.85
C ILE A 89 1.36 -48.97 26.13
N LEU A 90 2.50 -49.31 26.73
CA LEU A 90 3.03 -48.57 27.88
C LEU A 90 3.36 -47.14 27.47
N SER A 91 2.78 -46.16 28.15
CA SER A 91 2.94 -44.74 27.79
C SER A 91 4.40 -44.27 27.84
N LYS A 92 5.22 -44.90 28.69
CA LYS A 92 6.67 -44.64 28.79
C LYS A 92 7.47 -45.05 27.55
N GLU A 93 6.95 -45.99 26.74
CA GLU A 93 7.59 -46.47 25.52
C GLU A 93 7.33 -45.56 24.32
N LEU A 94 6.57 -44.48 24.51
CA LEU A 94 6.10 -43.62 23.43
C LEU A 94 6.63 -42.20 23.55
N THR A 95 6.96 -41.62 22.41
CA THR A 95 7.07 -40.18 22.23
C THR A 95 5.75 -39.71 21.65
N TYR A 96 5.14 -38.73 22.29
CA TYR A 96 3.95 -38.06 21.80
C TYR A 96 4.37 -36.83 21.04
N TYR A 97 3.87 -36.71 19.82
CA TYR A 97 3.98 -35.45 19.12
C TYR A 97 2.90 -34.54 19.71
N ALA A 98 3.28 -33.38 20.27
CA ALA A 98 2.33 -32.39 20.79
C ALA A 98 1.22 -32.17 19.76
N GLU A 99 -0.05 -32.10 20.19
CA GLU A 99 -1.25 -32.05 19.34
C GLU A 99 -1.00 -31.24 18.05
N ARG A 100 -0.69 -31.93 16.94
CA ARG A 100 -1.07 -31.37 15.66
C ARG A 100 -2.59 -31.33 15.71
N ALA A 101 -3.16 -30.13 15.67
CA ALA A 101 -4.61 -29.96 15.61
C ALA A 101 -5.18 -30.96 14.61
N ASN A 102 -6.24 -31.66 15.03
CA ASN A 102 -7.00 -32.57 14.18
C ASN A 102 -7.19 -31.90 12.80
N PRO A 103 -6.77 -32.53 11.69
CA PRO A 103 -6.84 -31.93 10.37
C PRO A 103 -8.24 -31.40 10.03
N TYR A 104 -9.28 -32.06 10.54
CA TYR A 104 -10.65 -31.59 10.40
C TYR A 104 -10.89 -30.25 11.11
N ASP A 105 -10.52 -30.12 12.38
CA ASP A 105 -10.75 -28.90 13.16
C ASP A 105 -9.89 -27.73 12.66
N SER A 106 -8.66 -28.03 12.20
CA SER A 106 -7.80 -27.08 11.50
C SER A 106 -8.50 -26.58 10.22
N ALA A 107 -8.99 -27.49 9.38
CA ALA A 107 -9.69 -27.16 8.15
C ALA A 107 -10.98 -26.37 8.40
N VAL A 108 -11.75 -26.69 9.45
CA VAL A 108 -12.92 -25.88 9.87
C VAL A 108 -12.51 -24.45 10.22
N THR A 109 -11.43 -24.30 10.97
CA THR A 109 -10.93 -22.97 11.40
C THR A 109 -10.43 -22.15 10.22
N ILE A 110 -9.71 -22.75 9.28
CA ILE A 110 -9.27 -22.08 8.05
C ILE A 110 -10.47 -21.74 7.17
N SER A 111 -11.43 -22.66 7.01
CA SER A 111 -12.66 -22.47 6.24
C SER A 111 -13.47 -21.26 6.71
N LYS A 112 -13.71 -21.13 8.03
CA LYS A 112 -14.38 -19.94 8.60
C LYS A 112 -13.63 -18.64 8.29
N ARG A 113 -12.29 -18.66 8.40
CA ARG A 113 -11.45 -17.50 8.08
C ARG A 113 -11.54 -17.12 6.60
N LEU A 114 -11.53 -18.10 5.69
CA LEU A 114 -11.70 -17.86 4.25
C LEU A 114 -13.02 -17.16 3.96
N THR A 115 -14.14 -17.67 4.46
CA THR A 115 -15.46 -17.07 4.24
C THR A 115 -15.52 -15.63 4.75
N LYS A 116 -14.98 -15.37 5.95
CA LYS A 116 -14.90 -14.02 6.51
C LYS A 116 -14.08 -13.08 5.62
N LYS A 117 -12.92 -13.52 5.14
CA LYS A 117 -12.04 -12.72 4.28
C LYS A 117 -12.63 -12.43 2.91
N ILE A 118 -13.31 -13.40 2.29
CA ILE A 118 -14.04 -13.19 1.03
C ILE A 118 -15.09 -12.08 1.21
N ASN A 119 -15.87 -12.14 2.29
CA ASN A 119 -16.92 -11.16 2.54
C ASN A 119 -16.35 -9.76 2.79
N ALA A 120 -15.27 -9.65 3.58
CA ALA A 120 -14.57 -8.39 3.80
C ALA A 120 -14.03 -7.79 2.49
N LEU A 121 -13.43 -8.63 1.64
CA LEU A 121 -12.88 -8.20 0.35
C LEU A 121 -13.99 -7.77 -0.63
N LYS A 122 -15.15 -8.45 -0.65
CA LYS A 122 -16.32 -8.02 -1.43
C LYS A 122 -16.89 -6.68 -0.94
N ALA A 123 -16.93 -6.46 0.37
CA ALA A 123 -17.38 -5.19 0.94
C ALA A 123 -16.45 -4.03 0.55
N ALA A 124 -15.14 -4.21 0.72
CA ALA A 124 -14.15 -3.21 0.31
C ALA A 124 -14.20 -2.94 -1.21
N GLU A 125 -14.44 -3.98 -2.03
CA GLU A 125 -14.63 -3.81 -3.47
C GLU A 125 -15.89 -2.96 -3.76
N ALA A 126 -16.99 -3.20 -3.05
CA ALA A 126 -18.22 -2.44 -3.19
C ALA A 126 -18.07 -0.96 -2.78
N GLU A 127 -17.20 -0.69 -1.80
CA GLU A 127 -16.84 0.65 -1.36
C GLU A 127 -15.85 1.35 -2.31
N GLY A 128 -15.09 0.57 -3.09
CA GLY A 128 -13.99 1.07 -3.91
C GLY A 128 -12.71 1.32 -3.11
N ASP A 129 -12.59 0.74 -1.92
CA ASP A 129 -11.42 0.86 -1.04
C ASP A 129 -10.30 -0.09 -1.47
N ILE A 130 -9.65 0.29 -2.58
CA ILE A 130 -8.58 -0.51 -3.17
C ILE A 130 -7.32 -0.54 -2.30
N GLN A 131 -7.06 0.50 -1.52
CA GLN A 131 -5.90 0.54 -0.63
C GLN A 131 -6.01 -0.56 0.42
N LYS A 132 -7.14 -0.66 1.11
CA LYS A 132 -7.42 -1.74 2.05
C LYS A 132 -7.37 -3.13 1.41
N ILE A 133 -7.85 -3.26 0.17
CA ILE A 133 -7.75 -4.53 -0.57
C ILE A 133 -6.29 -4.93 -0.77
N VAL A 134 -5.46 -4.03 -1.27
CA VAL A 134 -4.07 -4.32 -1.66
C VAL A 134 -3.18 -4.52 -0.43
N GLU A 135 -3.30 -3.67 0.59
CA GLU A 135 -2.40 -3.66 1.74
C GLU A 135 -2.77 -4.71 2.80
N GLU A 136 -4.06 -5.06 2.94
CA GLU A 136 -4.54 -5.90 4.04
C GLU A 136 -5.28 -7.16 3.56
N LEU A 137 -6.35 -6.99 2.78
CA LEU A 137 -7.32 -8.07 2.58
C LEU A 137 -6.85 -9.13 1.58
N TYR A 138 -6.25 -8.72 0.47
CA TYR A 138 -5.80 -9.63 -0.58
C TYR A 138 -4.61 -10.50 -0.13
N PRO A 139 -3.51 -9.95 0.44
CA PRO A 139 -2.39 -10.77 0.90
C PRO A 139 -2.81 -11.78 1.97
N THR A 140 -3.69 -11.38 2.88
CA THR A 140 -4.20 -12.28 3.92
C THR A 140 -5.14 -13.35 3.36
N LEU A 141 -5.92 -13.05 2.32
CA LEU A 141 -6.73 -14.05 1.61
C LEU A 141 -5.84 -15.07 0.90
N GLU A 142 -4.85 -14.63 0.11
CA GLU A 142 -3.91 -15.53 -0.59
C GLU A 142 -3.21 -16.49 0.37
N LYS A 143 -2.72 -15.96 1.50
CA LYS A 143 -2.11 -16.78 2.54
C LYS A 143 -3.08 -17.86 3.04
N SER A 144 -4.31 -17.50 3.38
CA SER A 144 -5.29 -18.49 3.86
C SER A 144 -5.77 -19.48 2.79
N VAL A 145 -5.76 -19.11 1.51
CA VAL A 145 -5.99 -20.05 0.41
C VAL A 145 -4.86 -21.08 0.35
N LYS A 146 -3.61 -20.63 0.47
CA LYS A 146 -2.44 -21.52 0.54
C LYS A 146 -2.50 -22.44 1.76
N ASP A 147 -2.76 -21.88 2.95
CA ASP A 147 -2.91 -22.66 4.19
C ASP A 147 -3.98 -23.76 4.03
N MET A 148 -5.13 -23.42 3.43
CA MET A 148 -6.19 -24.39 3.20
C MET A 148 -5.80 -25.47 2.18
N LYS A 149 -5.07 -25.10 1.13
CA LYS A 149 -4.58 -26.06 0.13
C LYS A 149 -3.67 -27.10 0.79
N GLU A 150 -2.74 -26.64 1.63
CA GLU A 150 -1.84 -27.50 2.38
C GLU A 150 -2.61 -28.38 3.36
N GLU A 151 -3.58 -27.82 4.10
CA GLU A 151 -4.42 -28.58 5.04
C GLU A 151 -5.25 -29.66 4.35
N LEU A 152 -5.80 -29.38 3.17
CA LEU A 152 -6.57 -30.36 2.37
C LEU A 152 -5.71 -31.49 1.80
N SER A 153 -4.39 -31.30 1.74
CA SER A 153 -3.42 -32.31 1.33
C SER A 153 -2.89 -33.15 2.50
N ARG A 154 -3.25 -32.83 3.75
CA ARG A 154 -2.79 -33.59 4.93
C ARG A 154 -3.52 -34.93 5.06
N GLU A 155 -2.80 -35.93 5.55
CA GLU A 155 -3.38 -37.20 5.97
C GLU A 155 -4.34 -36.97 7.16
N GLY A 156 -5.44 -37.74 7.21
CA GLY A 156 -6.46 -37.66 8.26
C GLY A 156 -7.79 -37.03 7.84
N LEU A 157 -7.87 -36.46 6.63
CA LEU A 157 -9.15 -36.06 6.02
C LEU A 157 -9.67 -37.14 5.07
N THR A 158 -10.96 -37.45 5.17
CA THR A 158 -11.65 -38.32 4.21
C THR A 158 -11.91 -37.58 2.90
N LYS A 159 -12.07 -38.33 1.79
CA LYS A 159 -12.45 -37.76 0.48
C LYS A 159 -13.71 -36.89 0.54
N SER A 160 -14.70 -37.31 1.35
CA SER A 160 -15.94 -36.57 1.55
C SER A 160 -15.72 -35.22 2.26
N GLN A 161 -14.91 -35.20 3.33
CA GLN A 161 -14.54 -33.96 4.03
C GLN A 161 -13.77 -33.01 3.12
N ILE A 162 -12.81 -33.52 2.35
CA ILE A 162 -12.05 -32.71 1.37
C ILE A 162 -13.00 -32.09 0.35
N ALA A 163 -13.90 -32.89 -0.23
CA ALA A 163 -14.88 -32.42 -1.20
C ALA A 163 -15.79 -31.33 -0.61
N LYS A 164 -16.24 -31.51 0.64
CA LYS A 164 -17.04 -30.52 1.37
C LYS A 164 -16.31 -29.20 1.50
N PHE A 165 -15.09 -29.20 2.05
CA PHE A 165 -14.31 -27.97 2.23
C PHE A 165 -13.95 -27.28 0.91
N LYS A 166 -13.62 -28.07 -0.14
CA LYS A 166 -13.40 -27.55 -1.50
C LYS A 166 -14.60 -26.77 -2.00
N LYS A 167 -15.79 -27.36 -1.91
CA LYS A 167 -17.05 -26.73 -2.35
C LYS A 167 -17.41 -25.51 -1.54
N GLU A 168 -17.34 -25.60 -0.21
CA GLU A 168 -17.88 -24.58 0.69
C GLU A 168 -16.98 -23.35 0.85
N SER A 169 -15.65 -23.51 0.74
CA SER A 169 -14.72 -22.45 1.14
C SER A 169 -13.50 -22.28 0.25
N TYR A 170 -12.77 -23.37 -0.05
CA TYR A 170 -11.53 -23.26 -0.84
C TYR A 170 -11.77 -22.80 -2.28
N ASN A 171 -12.62 -23.46 -3.07
CA ASN A 171 -12.85 -23.07 -4.47
C ASN A 171 -13.45 -21.65 -4.59
N PRO A 172 -14.43 -21.24 -3.76
CA PRO A 172 -14.89 -19.85 -3.75
C PRO A 172 -13.78 -18.84 -3.42
N ALA A 173 -12.93 -19.14 -2.42
CA ALA A 173 -11.82 -18.28 -2.04
C ALA A 173 -10.76 -18.14 -3.14
N GLU A 174 -10.35 -19.27 -3.70
CA GLU A 174 -9.36 -19.34 -4.79
C GLU A 174 -9.88 -18.61 -6.03
N LYS A 175 -11.15 -18.81 -6.40
CA LYS A 175 -11.79 -18.07 -7.50
C LYS A 175 -11.79 -16.56 -7.23
N GLN A 176 -12.12 -16.14 -6.01
CA GLN A 176 -12.12 -14.72 -5.65
C GLN A 176 -10.71 -14.12 -5.67
N ALA A 177 -9.70 -14.83 -5.15
CA ALA A 177 -8.31 -14.39 -5.19
C ALA A 177 -7.82 -14.26 -6.64
N ASN A 178 -8.02 -15.30 -7.47
CA ASN A 178 -7.64 -15.28 -8.89
C ASN A 178 -8.31 -14.14 -9.67
N ARG A 179 -9.59 -13.84 -9.36
CA ARG A 179 -10.30 -12.70 -9.93
C ARG A 179 -9.65 -11.36 -9.59
N MET A 180 -9.09 -11.19 -8.39
CA MET A 180 -8.48 -9.93 -7.95
C MET A 180 -7.02 -9.76 -8.32
N LYS A 181 -6.30 -10.88 -8.51
CA LYS A 181 -4.85 -10.93 -8.66
C LYS A 181 -4.28 -9.87 -9.60
N LYS A 182 -4.76 -9.82 -10.85
CA LYS A 182 -4.24 -8.87 -11.86
C LYS A 182 -4.52 -7.40 -11.50
N MET A 183 -5.67 -7.11 -10.89
CA MET A 183 -6.00 -5.74 -10.46
C MET A 183 -5.12 -5.27 -9.29
N VAL A 184 -4.86 -6.16 -8.33
CA VAL A 184 -3.96 -5.89 -7.21
C VAL A 184 -2.52 -5.69 -7.71
N GLN A 185 -2.05 -6.57 -8.61
CA GLN A 185 -0.74 -6.43 -9.24
C GLN A 185 -0.60 -5.13 -10.04
N ALA A 186 -1.63 -4.73 -10.79
CA ALA A 186 -1.63 -3.46 -11.50
C ALA A 186 -1.52 -2.26 -10.54
N TRP A 187 -2.23 -2.30 -9.40
CA TRP A 187 -2.17 -1.25 -8.40
C TRP A 187 -0.77 -1.12 -7.77
N ASP A 188 -0.14 -2.24 -7.43
CA ASP A 188 1.24 -2.28 -6.94
C ASP A 188 2.21 -1.68 -7.98
N LEU A 189 2.06 -2.04 -9.27
CA LEU A 189 2.87 -1.47 -10.35
C LEU A 189 2.66 0.04 -10.51
N TYR A 190 1.41 0.55 -10.44
CA TYR A 190 1.18 2.00 -10.45
C TYR A 190 1.83 2.69 -9.24
N THR A 191 1.86 2.03 -8.10
CA THR A 191 2.47 2.57 -6.87
C THR A 191 3.99 2.61 -7.00
N LYS A 192 4.61 1.54 -7.50
CA LYS A 192 6.04 1.50 -7.84
C LYS A 192 6.42 2.53 -8.89
N ALA A 193 5.60 2.69 -9.93
CA ALA A 193 5.82 3.70 -10.95
C ALA A 193 5.75 5.11 -10.36
N ALA A 194 4.87 5.32 -9.38
CA ALA A 194 4.79 6.61 -8.70
C ALA A 194 6.06 6.93 -7.91
N TYR A 195 6.68 5.94 -7.26
CA TYR A 195 7.97 6.09 -6.58
C TYR A 195 9.12 6.29 -7.58
N ASN A 196 9.17 5.50 -8.65
CA ASN A 196 10.17 5.67 -9.70
C ASN A 196 10.12 7.08 -10.33
N MET A 197 8.92 7.67 -10.48
CA MET A 197 8.79 9.06 -10.93
C MET A 197 9.37 10.08 -9.95
N ILE A 198 9.24 9.84 -8.64
CA ILE A 198 9.86 10.67 -7.60
C ILE A 198 11.39 10.55 -7.67
N ASP A 199 11.90 9.34 -7.91
CA ASP A 199 13.32 9.05 -8.12
C ASP A 199 13.84 9.44 -9.52
N PHE A 200 13.03 10.10 -10.35
CA PHE A 200 13.36 10.46 -11.74
C PHE A 200 13.69 9.27 -12.68
N LYS A 201 13.27 8.05 -12.34
CA LYS A 201 13.39 6.81 -13.13
C LYS A 201 12.20 6.62 -14.08
N TYR A 202 12.08 7.52 -15.07
CA TYR A 202 10.87 7.59 -15.91
C TYR A 202 10.72 6.42 -16.89
N THR A 203 11.81 5.84 -17.38
CA THR A 203 11.78 4.67 -18.26
C THR A 203 11.18 3.48 -17.52
N GLU A 204 11.68 3.21 -16.31
CA GLU A 204 11.20 2.14 -15.44
C GLU A 204 9.76 2.39 -14.98
N ALA A 205 9.42 3.65 -14.66
CA ALA A 205 8.03 4.01 -14.37
C ALA A 205 7.11 3.74 -15.57
N ARG A 206 7.57 4.02 -16.80
CA ARG A 206 6.79 3.82 -18.03
C ARG A 206 6.51 2.35 -18.27
N GLU A 207 7.54 1.51 -18.19
CA GLU A 207 7.41 0.05 -18.30
C GLU A 207 6.41 -0.51 -17.28
N GLN A 208 6.46 -0.04 -16.04
CA GLN A 208 5.54 -0.47 -14.98
C GLN A 208 4.09 -0.04 -15.26
N VAL A 209 3.87 1.18 -15.77
CA VAL A 209 2.53 1.67 -16.12
C VAL A 209 1.96 0.91 -17.32
N ASP A 210 2.77 0.65 -18.35
CA ASP A 210 2.34 -0.10 -19.51
C ASP A 210 1.98 -1.56 -19.13
N LEU A 211 2.77 -2.20 -18.25
CA LEU A 211 2.45 -3.51 -17.69
C LEU A 211 1.17 -3.48 -16.84
N ALA A 212 1.00 -2.48 -15.98
CA ALA A 212 -0.21 -2.32 -15.17
C ALA A 212 -1.45 -2.17 -16.05
N ASN A 213 -1.39 -1.34 -17.09
CA ASN A 213 -2.47 -1.13 -18.06
C ASN A 213 -2.84 -2.45 -18.76
N LYS A 214 -1.84 -3.23 -19.18
CA LYS A 214 -2.05 -4.56 -19.76
C LYS A 214 -2.81 -5.47 -18.79
N LEU A 215 -2.38 -5.54 -17.53
CA LEU A 215 -3.02 -6.37 -16.51
C LEU A 215 -4.47 -5.95 -16.25
N VAL A 216 -4.75 -4.64 -16.13
CA VAL A 216 -6.12 -4.10 -15.94
C VAL A 216 -7.01 -4.52 -17.11
N ASN A 217 -6.53 -4.36 -18.34
CA ASN A 217 -7.29 -4.68 -19.55
C ASN A 217 -7.56 -6.18 -19.66
N GLU A 218 -6.55 -7.03 -19.43
CA GLU A 218 -6.73 -8.49 -19.40
C GLU A 218 -7.70 -8.92 -18.31
N SER A 219 -7.65 -8.29 -17.13
CA SER A 219 -8.51 -8.64 -16.01
C SER A 219 -9.98 -8.30 -16.30
N LYS A 220 -10.25 -7.15 -16.92
CA LYS A 220 -11.60 -6.72 -17.31
C LYS A 220 -12.24 -7.59 -18.40
N LYS A 221 -11.46 -8.26 -19.24
CA LYS A 221 -11.98 -9.16 -20.29
C LYS A 221 -12.69 -10.38 -19.71
N VAL A 222 -12.24 -10.87 -18.56
CA VAL A 222 -12.70 -12.15 -17.98
C VAL A 222 -13.45 -11.98 -16.66
N ASN A 223 -13.41 -10.79 -16.06
CA ASN A 223 -14.05 -10.52 -14.77
C ASN A 223 -14.87 -9.23 -14.83
N THR A 224 -16.04 -9.25 -14.21
CA THR A 224 -16.81 -8.04 -13.87
C THR A 224 -16.42 -7.58 -12.47
N TYR A 225 -16.19 -6.28 -12.29
CA TYR A 225 -15.86 -5.65 -11.00
C TYR A 225 -16.92 -4.63 -10.59
N ASN A 226 -16.93 -4.28 -9.31
CA ASN A 226 -17.73 -3.15 -8.86
C ASN A 226 -17.31 -1.86 -9.59
N LYS A 227 -18.30 -1.01 -9.90
CA LYS A 227 -18.10 0.28 -10.58
C LYS A 227 -17.17 1.21 -9.79
N LYS A 228 -17.30 1.29 -8.47
CA LYS A 228 -16.46 2.15 -7.61
C LYS A 228 -15.01 1.67 -7.60
N PHE A 229 -14.79 0.36 -7.44
CA PHE A 229 -13.47 -0.25 -7.55
C PHE A 229 -12.82 0.03 -8.90
N THR A 230 -13.56 -0.19 -9.99
CA THR A 230 -13.08 0.09 -11.35
C THR A 230 -12.75 1.57 -11.55
N ALA A 231 -13.56 2.47 -10.99
CA ALA A 231 -13.33 3.90 -11.05
C ALA A 231 -12.05 4.30 -10.29
N ALA A 232 -11.78 3.70 -9.13
CA ALA A 232 -10.56 3.94 -8.36
C ALA A 232 -9.30 3.51 -9.14
N VAL A 233 -9.30 2.31 -9.74
CA VAL A 233 -8.21 1.83 -10.61
C VAL A 233 -8.02 2.75 -11.81
N ASN A 234 -9.10 3.09 -12.52
CA ASN A 234 -9.03 3.97 -13.68
C ASN A 234 -8.55 5.38 -13.32
N LYS A 235 -8.90 5.89 -12.13
CA LYS A 235 -8.41 7.17 -11.62
C LYS A 235 -6.90 7.12 -11.42
N LYS A 236 -6.37 6.07 -10.80
CA LYS A 236 -4.92 5.87 -10.62
C LYS A 236 -4.20 5.74 -11.96
N MET A 237 -4.75 4.96 -12.89
CA MET A 237 -4.24 4.83 -14.27
C MET A 237 -4.11 6.20 -14.97
N LYS A 238 -5.20 6.99 -14.99
CA LYS A 238 -5.21 8.33 -15.59
C LYS A 238 -4.24 9.28 -14.91
N ASP A 239 -4.13 9.20 -13.59
CA ASP A 239 -3.17 10.01 -12.83
C ASP A 239 -1.73 9.65 -13.22
N MET A 240 -1.40 8.37 -13.35
CA MET A 240 -0.08 7.94 -13.81
C MET A 240 0.21 8.39 -15.25
N GLU A 241 -0.76 8.28 -16.17
CA GLU A 241 -0.62 8.78 -17.54
C GLU A 241 -0.37 10.29 -17.58
N ARG A 242 -1.15 11.06 -16.78
CA ARG A 242 -0.95 12.50 -16.61
C ARG A 242 0.46 12.80 -16.12
N ARG A 243 0.96 12.05 -15.14
CA ARG A 243 2.29 12.25 -14.55
C ARG A 243 3.42 12.04 -15.53
N PHE A 244 3.25 11.36 -16.67
CA PHE A 244 4.28 11.38 -17.72
C PHE A 244 4.28 12.68 -18.53
N SER A 245 3.14 13.35 -18.63
CA SER A 245 3.00 14.60 -19.37
C SER A 245 3.51 15.80 -18.58
N TYR A 246 3.12 15.89 -17.31
CA TYR A 246 3.52 16.98 -16.43
C TYR A 246 3.45 16.61 -14.95
N SER A 247 4.26 17.29 -14.15
CA SER A 247 4.13 17.37 -12.69
C SER A 247 3.34 18.59 -12.26
N THR A 248 2.64 18.48 -11.14
CA THR A 248 1.98 19.57 -10.41
C THR A 248 2.92 20.20 -9.39
N PHE A 249 2.54 21.34 -8.81
CA PHE A 249 3.35 21.96 -7.77
C PHE A 249 3.42 21.09 -6.52
N ASP A 250 2.30 20.50 -6.07
CA ASP A 250 2.31 19.67 -4.86
C ASP A 250 3.27 18.48 -4.96
N GLU A 251 3.45 17.93 -6.17
CA GLU A 251 4.39 16.84 -6.46
C GLU A 251 5.85 17.29 -6.41
N LEU A 252 6.10 18.60 -6.53
CA LEU A 252 7.42 19.18 -6.62
C LEU A 252 7.69 20.21 -5.50
N ALA A 253 6.75 20.41 -4.56
CA ALA A 253 6.78 21.53 -3.63
C ALA A 253 8.05 21.52 -2.76
N TYR A 254 8.56 20.33 -2.45
CA TYR A 254 9.81 20.14 -1.73
C TYR A 254 11.02 20.71 -2.50
N ASP A 255 11.00 20.63 -3.82
CA ASP A 255 12.10 21.05 -4.69
C ASP A 255 11.98 22.53 -5.12
N PHE A 256 10.77 23.10 -5.14
CA PHE A 256 10.52 24.46 -5.65
C PHE A 256 10.20 25.53 -4.61
N SER A 257 9.87 25.18 -3.37
CA SER A 257 9.41 26.19 -2.41
C SER A 257 10.58 26.97 -1.79
N ASP A 258 10.65 28.26 -2.11
CA ASP A 258 11.26 29.23 -1.20
C ASP A 258 10.50 29.13 0.13
N PRO A 259 11.17 29.01 1.29
CA PRO A 259 10.52 28.92 2.60
C PRO A 259 9.57 30.09 2.91
N LYS A 260 9.64 31.20 2.16
CA LYS A 260 8.73 32.35 2.28
C LYS A 260 7.39 32.16 1.54
N MET A 261 7.26 31.15 0.69
CA MET A 261 6.03 30.87 -0.07
C MET A 261 5.10 29.94 0.72
N ILE A 262 3.84 30.31 0.83
CA ILE A 262 2.83 29.49 1.52
C ILE A 262 2.15 28.59 0.51
N GLN A 263 2.27 27.27 0.67
CA GLN A 263 1.55 26.31 -0.16
C GLN A 263 0.03 26.47 0.01
N LEU A 264 -0.71 26.41 -1.10
CA LEU A 264 -2.17 26.47 -1.07
C LEU A 264 -2.74 25.23 -0.38
N THR A 265 -3.62 25.44 0.59
CA THR A 265 -4.32 24.39 1.35
C THR A 265 -5.66 23.98 0.73
N GLY A 266 -6.07 24.62 -0.38
CA GLY A 266 -7.38 24.41 -0.99
C GLY A 266 -8.50 25.26 -0.38
N LYS A 267 -8.18 26.08 0.63
CA LYS A 267 -9.11 27.00 1.30
C LYS A 267 -8.97 28.44 0.80
N GLU A 268 -7.85 28.74 0.17
CA GLU A 268 -7.53 30.06 -0.37
C GLU A 268 -8.44 30.36 -1.55
N LYS A 269 -8.96 31.58 -1.53
CA LYS A 269 -9.88 32.10 -2.52
C LYS A 269 -9.26 33.31 -3.21
N ASP A 270 -9.52 33.46 -4.50
CA ASP A 270 -9.21 34.70 -5.20
C ASP A 270 -10.29 35.77 -4.95
N VAL A 271 -10.09 36.95 -5.53
CA VAL A 271 -11.07 38.05 -5.51
C VAL A 271 -12.46 37.64 -6.01
N PHE A 272 -12.57 36.61 -6.84
CA PHE A 272 -13.81 36.08 -7.39
C PHE A 272 -14.37 34.89 -6.60
N ASN A 273 -13.85 34.62 -5.40
CA ASN A 273 -14.29 33.53 -4.52
C ASN A 273 -14.06 32.11 -5.10
N LYS A 274 -13.22 31.98 -6.14
CA LYS A 274 -12.80 30.67 -6.67
C LYS A 274 -11.70 30.10 -5.78
N LYS A 275 -11.83 28.82 -5.42
CA LYS A 275 -10.84 28.08 -4.62
C LYS A 275 -9.68 27.58 -5.46
N HIS A 276 -8.48 27.57 -4.89
CA HIS A 276 -7.26 27.09 -5.52
C HIS A 276 -6.54 26.08 -4.62
N SER A 277 -6.05 24.96 -5.18
CA SER A 277 -5.52 23.83 -4.40
C SER A 277 -4.24 23.20 -4.98
N ASN A 278 -3.56 23.88 -5.91
CA ASN A 278 -2.30 23.43 -6.52
C ASN A 278 -1.45 24.67 -6.83
N GLY A 279 -0.64 25.07 -5.86
CA GLY A 279 0.33 26.14 -6.03
C GLY A 279 0.63 26.89 -4.74
N ILE A 280 0.88 28.19 -4.85
CA ILE A 280 1.38 29.03 -3.76
C ILE A 280 0.62 30.34 -3.64
N LYS A 281 0.53 30.82 -2.40
CA LYS A 281 0.12 32.16 -2.07
C LYS A 281 1.33 32.94 -1.60
N SER A 282 1.62 34.05 -2.26
CA SER A 282 2.53 35.05 -1.72
C SER A 282 1.73 36.08 -0.93
N THR A 283 2.06 36.31 0.34
CA THR A 283 1.38 37.31 1.20
C THR A 283 2.19 38.57 1.41
N LYS A 284 3.51 38.53 1.18
CA LYS A 284 4.45 39.66 1.23
C LYS A 284 5.67 39.30 0.37
N TYR A 285 5.90 40.03 -0.71
CA TYR A 285 7.11 39.86 -1.52
C TYR A 285 7.89 41.17 -1.60
N THR A 286 9.21 41.09 -1.51
CA THR A 286 10.10 42.19 -1.89
C THR A 286 10.11 42.33 -3.40
N SER A 287 10.64 43.43 -3.95
CA SER A 287 10.69 43.74 -5.39
C SER A 287 11.25 42.63 -6.29
N TYR A 288 11.91 41.60 -5.73
CA TYR A 288 12.37 40.41 -6.43
C TYR A 288 12.13 39.14 -5.59
N THR A 289 10.91 38.60 -5.57
CA THR A 289 10.67 37.30 -4.92
C THR A 289 10.76 36.17 -5.94
N HIS A 290 11.56 35.16 -5.63
CA HIS A 290 11.72 33.99 -6.48
C HIS A 290 10.49 33.11 -6.34
N ILE A 291 9.79 32.88 -7.46
CA ILE A 291 8.66 31.95 -7.51
C ILE A 291 9.18 30.54 -7.76
N PHE A 292 10.05 30.43 -8.77
CA PHE A 292 10.71 29.19 -9.14
C PHE A 292 12.18 29.51 -9.36
N ASN A 293 13.01 28.84 -8.57
CA ASN A 293 14.44 28.90 -8.75
C ASN A 293 14.91 27.57 -9.35
N PHE A 294 15.24 27.56 -10.64
CA PHE A 294 15.82 26.39 -11.31
C PHE A 294 17.35 26.34 -11.13
N ASN A 295 17.90 27.19 -10.25
CA ASN A 295 19.32 27.43 -10.09
C ASN A 295 19.79 27.14 -8.66
N ASN A 296 20.29 25.93 -8.45
CA ASN A 296 21.34 25.63 -7.48
C ASN A 296 21.72 24.15 -7.59
N GLY A 297 22.85 23.85 -8.25
CA GLY A 297 23.81 22.79 -7.93
C GLY A 297 23.40 21.31 -7.85
N ASN A 298 22.15 20.98 -7.52
CA ASN A 298 21.76 19.67 -7.01
C ASN A 298 20.62 19.01 -7.81
N TYR A 299 19.77 19.77 -8.53
CA TYR A 299 18.55 19.20 -9.14
C TYR A 299 18.46 19.30 -10.67
N PHE A 300 19.21 20.22 -11.28
CA PHE A 300 19.27 20.39 -12.75
C PHE A 300 20.70 20.32 -13.31
N ASN A 301 21.64 19.85 -12.49
CA ASN A 301 23.08 19.98 -12.77
C ASN A 301 23.64 18.84 -13.62
N LYS A 302 22.82 17.84 -13.98
CA LYS A 302 23.18 16.91 -15.04
C LYS A 302 22.71 17.51 -16.36
N GLU A 303 23.57 17.50 -17.36
CA GLU A 303 23.33 17.94 -18.75
C GLU A 303 22.02 17.39 -19.37
N ASP A 304 21.46 16.33 -18.78
CA ASP A 304 20.17 15.75 -19.14
C ASP A 304 18.94 16.44 -18.53
N ASP A 305 19.02 17.08 -17.36
CA ASP A 305 17.84 17.59 -16.65
C ASP A 305 17.21 18.82 -17.32
N SER A 306 18.01 19.67 -17.96
CA SER A 306 17.53 20.80 -18.76
C SER A 306 16.78 20.33 -20.02
N LYS A 307 17.03 19.11 -20.50
CA LYS A 307 16.27 18.47 -21.60
C LYS A 307 15.00 17.78 -21.11
N ARG A 308 14.86 17.53 -19.80
CA ARG A 308 13.73 16.78 -19.22
C ARG A 308 12.47 17.58 -19.04
N PHE A 309 12.56 18.90 -18.90
CA PHE A 309 11.39 19.76 -18.74
C PHE A 309 11.32 20.75 -19.89
N LYS A 310 10.20 20.69 -20.62
CA LYS A 310 10.03 21.49 -21.83
C LYS A 310 9.30 22.79 -21.58
N LYS A 311 8.37 22.79 -20.62
CA LYS A 311 7.43 23.89 -20.45
C LYS A 311 6.94 23.98 -19.02
N LEU A 312 6.90 25.20 -18.47
CA LEU A 312 6.19 25.50 -17.23
C LEU A 312 4.94 26.31 -17.57
N THR A 313 3.81 25.99 -16.96
CA THR A 313 2.61 26.84 -17.02
C THR A 313 2.05 27.07 -15.64
N PHE A 314 1.49 28.23 -15.39
CA PHE A 314 0.72 28.53 -14.18
C PHE A 314 -0.26 29.67 -14.42
N THR A 315 -1.16 29.89 -13.48
CA THR A 315 -2.16 30.95 -13.50
C THR A 315 -1.90 31.90 -12.33
N MET A 316 -1.80 33.19 -12.60
CA MET A 316 -1.78 34.23 -11.59
C MET A 316 -3.18 34.79 -11.39
N THR A 317 -3.58 34.97 -10.13
CA THR A 317 -4.84 35.63 -9.74
C THR A 317 -4.62 36.54 -8.55
N ALA A 318 -5.42 37.60 -8.45
CA ALA A 318 -5.44 38.49 -7.30
C ALA A 318 -6.07 37.75 -6.10
N GLY A 319 -5.40 37.76 -4.94
CA GLY A 319 -5.93 37.17 -3.71
C GLY A 319 -6.99 38.06 -3.02
N GLU A 320 -7.47 37.67 -1.84
CA GLU A 320 -8.57 38.39 -1.18
C GLU A 320 -8.18 39.78 -0.66
N TYR A 321 -6.90 40.06 -0.45
CA TYR A 321 -6.43 41.38 0.02
C TYR A 321 -6.92 42.51 -0.90
N TRP A 322 -7.10 42.21 -2.18
CA TRP A 322 -7.52 43.14 -3.22
C TRP A 322 -9.00 43.54 -3.15
N LYS A 323 -9.87 42.80 -2.46
CA LYS A 323 -11.30 43.12 -2.40
C LYS A 323 -11.59 44.51 -1.78
N ASN A 324 -10.68 45.00 -0.94
CA ASN A 324 -10.91 46.19 -0.09
C ASN A 324 -9.99 47.37 -0.42
N LYS A 325 -9.24 47.35 -1.53
CA LYS A 325 -8.30 48.43 -1.90
C LYS A 325 -8.73 49.13 -3.18
N LYS A 326 -8.65 50.46 -3.22
CA LYS A 326 -8.91 51.25 -4.43
C LYS A 326 -7.91 50.87 -5.53
N GLN A 327 -8.42 50.71 -6.76
CA GLN A 327 -7.70 50.22 -7.95
C GLN A 327 -6.69 51.22 -8.55
N ASP A 328 -6.17 52.17 -7.79
CA ASP A 328 -5.35 53.29 -8.32
C ASP A 328 -3.92 52.88 -8.73
N VAL A 329 -3.69 51.60 -9.05
CA VAL A 329 -2.36 51.09 -9.37
C VAL A 329 -2.47 50.22 -10.61
N GLU A 330 -1.87 50.68 -11.70
CA GLU A 330 -2.02 50.10 -13.04
C GLU A 330 -1.54 48.64 -13.10
N ASN A 331 -0.49 48.27 -12.34
CA ASN A 331 0.04 46.90 -12.31
C ASN A 331 -0.15 46.26 -10.92
N LEU A 332 -0.88 45.13 -10.86
CA LEU A 332 -1.09 44.38 -9.61
C LEU A 332 0.10 43.49 -9.28
N ALA A 333 0.58 42.74 -10.27
CA ALA A 333 1.75 41.88 -10.18
C ALA A 333 2.34 41.62 -11.57
N GLU A 334 3.66 41.52 -11.62
CA GLU A 334 4.42 41.22 -12.83
C GLU A 334 5.20 39.94 -12.61
N VAL A 335 5.16 39.03 -13.58
CA VAL A 335 6.09 37.89 -13.63
C VAL A 335 7.13 38.16 -14.69
N PHE A 336 8.38 38.21 -14.26
CA PHE A 336 9.52 38.33 -15.14
C PHE A 336 10.23 36.98 -15.26
N VAL A 337 10.31 36.49 -16.48
CA VAL A 337 11.02 35.24 -16.79
C VAL A 337 12.40 35.60 -17.31
N ASN A 338 13.41 35.48 -16.44
CA ASN A 338 14.81 35.76 -16.79
C ASN A 338 15.53 34.46 -17.19
N GLY A 339 16.53 34.54 -18.08
CA GLY A 339 17.38 33.41 -18.47
C GLY A 339 17.01 32.71 -19.78
N THR A 340 15.99 33.21 -20.49
CA THR A 340 15.69 32.77 -21.87
C THR A 340 16.11 33.83 -22.89
N VAL A 341 16.32 33.42 -24.14
CA VAL A 341 16.67 34.32 -25.27
C VAL A 341 15.61 35.43 -25.45
N ASN A 342 14.38 35.20 -24.98
CA ASN A 342 13.27 36.13 -25.05
C ASN A 342 12.67 36.33 -23.66
N SER A 343 13.31 37.16 -22.83
CA SER A 343 12.73 37.57 -21.55
C SER A 343 11.30 38.08 -21.80
N LYS A 344 10.33 37.50 -21.08
CA LYS A 344 8.92 37.86 -21.19
C LYS A 344 8.40 38.35 -19.85
N MET A 345 7.63 39.43 -19.91
CA MET A 345 6.92 39.99 -18.77
C MET A 345 5.43 39.69 -18.90
N TYR A 346 4.85 39.12 -17.85
CA TYR A 346 3.42 38.85 -17.75
C TYR A 346 2.82 39.76 -16.69
N VAL A 347 1.83 40.58 -17.07
CA VAL A 347 1.25 41.61 -16.19
C VAL A 347 -0.17 41.23 -15.82
N LEU A 348 -0.39 41.02 -14.52
CA LEU A 348 -1.71 40.99 -13.87
C LEU A 348 -2.04 42.43 -13.46
N ASP A 349 -3.04 43.01 -14.09
CA ASP A 349 -3.54 44.37 -13.82
C ASP A 349 -4.97 44.32 -13.26
N SER A 350 -5.51 45.47 -12.86
CA SER A 350 -6.85 45.61 -12.27
C SER A 350 -8.00 45.18 -13.20
N THR A 351 -7.75 45.11 -14.51
CA THR A 351 -8.76 44.74 -15.53
C THR A 351 -8.84 43.24 -15.76
N LYS A 352 -7.77 42.50 -15.42
CA LYS A 352 -7.65 41.07 -15.67
C LYS A 352 -8.08 40.24 -14.46
N LYS A 353 -8.97 39.27 -14.71
CA LYS A 353 -9.35 38.29 -13.68
C LYS A 353 -8.20 37.34 -13.31
N SER A 354 -7.41 36.97 -14.31
CA SER A 354 -6.30 36.03 -14.18
C SER A 354 -5.34 36.18 -15.35
N VAL A 355 -4.08 35.82 -15.16
CA VAL A 355 -3.08 35.75 -16.23
C VAL A 355 -2.50 34.35 -16.31
N LYS A 356 -2.58 33.72 -17.49
CA LYS A 356 -1.94 32.43 -17.73
C LYS A 356 -0.51 32.66 -18.22
N VAL A 357 0.44 32.15 -17.47
CA VAL A 357 1.87 32.22 -17.80
C VAL A 357 2.30 30.91 -18.44
N THR A 358 3.09 30.99 -19.50
CA THR A 358 3.73 29.83 -20.15
C THR A 358 5.19 30.14 -20.42
N VAL A 359 6.06 29.32 -19.88
CA VAL A 359 7.51 29.44 -20.02
C VAL A 359 8.02 28.24 -20.80
N ASP A 360 8.73 28.51 -21.89
CA ASP A 360 9.43 27.49 -22.68
C ASP A 360 10.80 27.26 -22.03
N LEU A 361 10.92 26.15 -21.30
CA LEU A 361 12.12 25.82 -20.54
C LEU A 361 13.25 25.32 -21.45
N THR A 362 12.94 24.91 -22.69
CA THR A 362 13.95 24.48 -23.67
C THR A 362 14.81 25.63 -24.20
N LYS A 363 14.36 26.88 -24.04
CA LYS A 363 15.05 28.09 -24.50
C LYS A 363 15.91 28.77 -23.43
N ILE A 364 16.07 28.10 -22.29
CA ILE A 364 16.94 28.53 -21.22
C ILE A 364 18.39 28.30 -21.64
N HIS A 365 19.22 29.35 -21.61
CA HIS A 365 20.65 29.20 -21.88
C HIS A 365 21.35 28.48 -20.73
N THR A 366 22.06 27.41 -21.04
CA THR A 366 22.94 26.70 -20.10
C THR A 366 24.04 27.64 -19.61
N GLY A 367 24.15 27.84 -18.29
CA GLY A 367 25.21 28.65 -17.67
C GLY A 367 24.74 29.90 -16.92
N ARG A 368 23.45 30.27 -16.98
CA ARG A 368 22.85 31.29 -16.10
C ARG A 368 21.64 30.73 -15.36
N ALA A 369 21.48 31.22 -14.13
CA ALA A 369 20.32 30.96 -13.31
C ALA A 369 19.03 31.30 -14.04
N THR A 370 18.18 30.31 -14.35
CA THR A 370 16.79 30.63 -14.66
C THR A 370 16.04 30.82 -13.37
N VAL A 371 15.63 32.06 -13.17
CA VAL A 371 14.82 32.46 -12.04
C VAL A 371 13.58 33.12 -12.59
N ILE A 372 12.43 32.61 -12.17
CA ILE A 372 11.14 33.22 -12.46
C ILE A 372 10.81 34.11 -11.27
N TYR A 373 10.81 35.41 -11.52
CA TYR A 373 10.61 36.43 -10.51
C TYR A 373 9.14 36.84 -10.48
N LEU A 374 8.60 36.98 -9.27
CA LEU A 374 7.46 37.85 -9.03
C LEU A 374 8.01 39.24 -8.71
N ILE A 375 7.65 40.21 -9.54
CA ILE A 375 7.97 41.63 -9.37
C ILE A 375 6.65 42.36 -9.10
N GLY A 376 6.67 43.35 -8.22
CA GLY A 376 5.50 44.16 -7.91
C GLY A 376 5.61 44.89 -6.59
N SER A 377 4.57 45.67 -6.28
CA SER A 377 4.48 46.44 -5.04
C SER A 377 4.51 45.53 -3.81
N LEU A 378 5.27 45.97 -2.80
CA LEU A 378 5.27 45.42 -1.45
C LEU A 378 3.81 45.43 -0.93
N ASP A 379 3.42 44.41 -0.15
CA ASP A 379 2.10 44.27 0.51
C ASP A 379 0.88 43.85 -0.34
N ARG A 380 1.05 43.00 -1.36
CA ARG A 380 -0.08 42.44 -2.13
C ARG A 380 -0.09 40.92 -2.11
N ASP A 381 -1.28 40.32 -2.01
CA ASP A 381 -1.40 38.87 -2.12
C ASP A 381 -1.65 38.43 -3.58
N VAL A 382 -0.80 37.54 -4.06
CA VAL A 382 -0.94 36.93 -5.39
C VAL A 382 -1.07 35.43 -5.19
N ILE A 383 -2.09 34.85 -5.83
CA ILE A 383 -2.29 33.41 -5.87
C ILE A 383 -1.72 32.93 -7.20
N ILE A 384 -0.71 32.07 -7.12
CA ILE A 384 -0.14 31.35 -8.26
C ILE A 384 -0.65 29.92 -8.17
N SER A 385 -1.53 29.56 -9.08
CA SER A 385 -2.22 28.27 -9.10
C SER A 385 -2.07 27.56 -10.45
N ASP A 386 -2.61 26.35 -10.56
CA ASP A 386 -2.56 25.53 -11.78
C ASP A 386 -1.13 25.32 -12.32
N ILE A 387 -0.15 25.29 -11.42
CA ILE A 387 1.25 25.12 -11.77
C ILE A 387 1.43 23.72 -12.35
N ARG A 388 2.03 23.66 -13.55
CA ARG A 388 2.34 22.43 -14.28
C ARG A 388 3.72 22.53 -14.92
N VAL A 389 4.57 21.56 -14.63
CA VAL A 389 5.90 21.42 -15.24
C VAL A 389 5.86 20.24 -16.21
N TYR A 390 5.84 20.53 -17.50
CA TYR A 390 5.74 19.56 -18.59
C TYR A 390 7.10 18.98 -18.94
N ARG A 391 7.11 17.69 -19.27
CA ARG A 391 8.31 16.95 -19.68
C ARG A 391 8.41 16.74 -21.18
#